data_AF-A0A452Y3M2-F1
#
_entry.id   AF-A0A452Y3M2-F1
#
_cell.length_a   1.000
_cell.length_b   1.000
_cell.length_c   1.000
_cell.angle_alpha   90.00
_cell.angle_beta   90.00
_cell.angle_gamma   90.00
#
_symmetry.space_group_name_H-M   'P 1'
#
loop_
_entity.id
_entity.type
_entity.pdbx_description
1 polymer ?
#
loop_
_entity_poly.entity_id
_entity_poly.type
_entity_poly.pdbx_seq_one_letter_code
_entity_poly.pdbx_strand_id
1 'polypeptide(L)'
;MATRRSPATTHHRLLLLLLPLLLIGSFLLPLSSAYRPGDIIPMLRSGQYHGSRSVWFDVIGRHCPVFAVNREVLMPIPKPTGFTGADPYKITFQIGHEKFHVPWLYVINRKSSEVPLIDFHLKYTGNDLLGVTAKVVDMPHHFVELHPDIKKNFWDPQNWPKYVLVSYTW
;
A
#
# COMPACT_ATOMS: atom_id res chain seq x y z
N MET A 1 11.39 -75.02 -20.18
CA MET A 1 12.02 -73.88 -20.89
C MET A 1 11.40 -72.60 -20.32
N ALA A 2 12.03 -71.98 -19.33
CA ALA A 2 11.48 -70.79 -18.64
C ALA A 2 12.30 -69.56 -19.02
N THR A 3 11.67 -68.62 -19.72
CA THR A 3 12.27 -67.37 -20.21
C THR A 3 12.31 -66.32 -19.10
N ARG A 4 13.52 -65.98 -18.66
CA ARG A 4 13.80 -64.95 -17.64
C ARG A 4 13.53 -63.56 -18.24
N ARG A 5 12.40 -62.93 -17.90
CA ARG A 5 12.11 -61.54 -18.27
C ARG A 5 12.98 -60.59 -17.43
N SER A 6 13.75 -59.74 -18.10
CA SER A 6 14.64 -58.74 -17.48
C SER A 6 13.84 -57.58 -16.89
N PRO A 7 14.05 -57.18 -15.62
CA PRO A 7 13.31 -56.09 -14.97
C PRO A 7 13.83 -54.68 -15.32
N ALA A 8 14.91 -54.55 -16.10
CA ALA A 8 15.60 -53.27 -16.31
C ALA A 8 14.79 -52.22 -17.11
N THR A 9 13.84 -52.64 -17.95
CA THR A 9 13.08 -51.74 -18.85
C THR A 9 12.00 -50.92 -18.16
N THR A 10 11.51 -51.35 -17.00
CA THR A 10 10.37 -50.71 -16.32
C THR A 10 10.79 -49.44 -15.58
N HIS A 11 11.99 -49.44 -14.99
CA HIS A 11 12.54 -48.28 -14.28
C HIS A 11 12.86 -47.11 -15.21
N HIS A 12 13.36 -47.39 -16.42
CA HIS A 12 13.61 -46.35 -17.43
C HIS A 12 12.33 -45.67 -17.92
N ARG A 13 11.24 -46.44 -18.12
CA ARG A 13 9.94 -45.89 -18.54
C ARG A 13 9.28 -45.03 -17.46
N LEU A 14 9.42 -45.42 -16.19
CA LEU A 14 8.92 -44.62 -15.06
C LEU A 14 9.71 -43.31 -14.93
N LEU A 15 11.03 -43.36 -15.08
CA LEU A 15 11.92 -42.19 -15.03
C LEU A 15 11.62 -41.20 -16.18
N LEU A 16 11.38 -41.72 -17.39
CA LEU A 16 11.02 -40.93 -18.58
C LEU A 16 9.66 -40.22 -18.47
N LEU A 17 8.72 -40.73 -17.65
CA LEU A 17 7.42 -40.11 -17.40
C LEU A 17 7.44 -39.14 -16.20
N LEU A 18 8.30 -39.38 -15.21
CA LEU A 18 8.46 -38.50 -14.04
C LEU A 18 9.22 -37.21 -14.37
N LEU A 19 10.19 -37.27 -15.27
CA LEU A 19 11.00 -36.11 -15.68
C LEU A 19 10.17 -34.95 -16.27
N PRO A 20 9.27 -35.17 -17.26
CA PRO A 20 8.43 -34.09 -17.79
C PRO A 20 7.43 -33.57 -16.76
N LEU A 21 6.93 -34.41 -15.84
CA LEU A 21 6.02 -33.99 -14.77
C LEU A 21 6.71 -33.06 -13.76
N LEU A 22 7.97 -33.35 -13.40
CA LEU A 22 8.81 -32.48 -12.57
C LEU A 22 9.15 -31.16 -13.26
N LEU A 23 9.46 -31.19 -14.56
CA LEU A 23 9.70 -29.98 -15.36
C LEU A 23 8.46 -29.09 -15.42
N ILE A 24 7.26 -29.65 -15.65
CA ILE A 24 6.00 -28.89 -15.65
C ILE A 24 5.71 -28.32 -14.25
N GLY A 25 6.00 -29.07 -13.18
CA GLY A 25 5.88 -28.59 -11.80
C GLY A 25 6.77 -27.39 -11.48
N SER A 26 7.98 -27.32 -12.06
CA SER A 26 8.88 -26.16 -11.87
C SER A 26 8.41 -24.87 -12.57
N PHE A 27 7.62 -24.96 -13.63
CA PHE A 27 7.00 -23.79 -14.27
C PHE A 27 5.78 -23.24 -13.52
N LEU A 28 5.26 -23.99 -12.53
CA LEU A 28 4.12 -23.59 -11.70
C LEU A 28 4.53 -22.96 -10.37
N LEU A 29 5.83 -22.78 -10.12
CA LEU A 29 6.28 -22.06 -8.93
C LEU A 29 5.76 -20.61 -9.04
N PRO A 30 4.97 -20.11 -8.06
CA PRO A 30 4.57 -18.72 -8.07
C PRO A 30 5.86 -17.89 -8.07
N LEU A 31 5.99 -17.00 -9.05
CA LEU A 31 7.01 -15.96 -9.02
C LEU A 31 6.85 -15.26 -7.68
N SER A 32 7.81 -15.45 -6.77
CA SER A 32 7.84 -14.69 -5.53
C SER A 32 7.84 -13.23 -5.93
N SER A 33 6.77 -12.51 -5.55
CA SER A 33 6.58 -11.10 -5.87
C SER A 33 7.45 -10.27 -4.92
N ALA A 34 8.75 -10.32 -5.16
CA ALA A 34 9.76 -9.64 -4.37
C ALA A 34 9.95 -8.21 -4.91
N TYR A 35 9.85 -7.21 -4.04
CA TYR A 35 10.12 -5.82 -4.43
C TYR A 35 11.62 -5.58 -4.57
N ARG A 36 12.00 -4.73 -5.52
CA ARG A 36 13.34 -4.18 -5.63
C ARG A 36 13.37 -2.77 -5.07
N PRO A 37 14.51 -2.31 -4.51
CA PRO A 37 14.67 -0.91 -4.15
C PRO A 37 14.31 0.01 -5.32
N GLY A 38 13.40 0.95 -5.09
CA GLY A 38 12.87 1.83 -6.14
C GLY A 38 11.53 1.39 -6.75
N ASP A 39 11.05 0.17 -6.49
CA ASP A 39 9.75 -0.28 -6.97
C ASP A 39 8.61 0.48 -6.29
N ILE A 40 7.57 0.82 -7.06
CA ILE A 40 6.35 1.42 -6.52
C ILE A 40 5.54 0.33 -5.83
N ILE A 41 5.18 0.58 -4.57
CA ILE A 41 4.32 -0.33 -3.81
C ILE A 41 2.86 0.07 -4.05
N PRO A 42 2.01 -0.82 -4.59
CA PRO A 42 0.63 -0.48 -4.85
C PRO A 42 -0.10 -0.15 -3.55
N MET A 43 -1.02 0.81 -3.64
CA MET A 43 -1.75 1.29 -2.48
C MET A 43 -3.17 1.65 -2.87
N LEU A 44 -4.11 1.19 -2.07
CA LEU A 44 -5.53 1.55 -2.15
C LEU A 44 -5.86 2.47 -0.99
N ARG A 45 -6.87 3.32 -1.17
CA ARG A 45 -7.43 4.15 -0.10
C ARG A 45 -8.95 4.07 -0.07
N SER A 46 -9.53 4.22 1.12
CA SER A 46 -10.97 4.42 1.32
C SER A 46 -11.19 5.54 2.34
N GLY A 47 -12.24 6.32 2.15
CA GLY A 47 -12.64 7.39 3.06
C GLY A 47 -13.89 7.02 3.86
N GLN A 48 -14.03 7.60 5.05
CA GLN A 48 -15.25 7.52 5.85
C GLN A 48 -15.65 8.90 6.37
N TYR A 49 -16.89 9.29 6.10
CA TYR A 49 -17.49 10.52 6.59
C TYR A 49 -18.94 10.24 7.00
N HIS A 50 -19.36 10.73 8.16
CA HIS A 50 -20.71 10.53 8.69
C HIS A 50 -21.17 9.05 8.67
N GLY A 51 -20.29 8.13 9.07
CA GLY A 51 -20.54 6.69 9.03
C GLY A 51 -20.49 6.05 7.63
N SER A 52 -20.75 6.82 6.57
CA SER A 52 -20.68 6.38 5.18
C SER A 52 -19.24 6.16 4.72
N ARG A 53 -18.99 5.05 4.02
CA ARG A 53 -17.66 4.66 3.50
C ARG A 53 -17.66 4.76 1.99
N SER A 54 -16.58 5.30 1.43
CA SER A 54 -16.33 5.21 0.00
C SER A 54 -15.85 3.81 -0.36
N VAL A 55 -16.00 3.44 -1.63
CA VAL A 55 -15.28 2.29 -2.18
C VAL A 55 -13.76 2.50 -2.08
N TRP A 56 -13.01 1.42 -2.22
CA TRP A 56 -11.56 1.46 -2.34
C TRP A 56 -11.19 2.04 -3.72
N PHE A 57 -10.23 2.95 -3.72
CA PHE A 57 -9.67 3.55 -4.93
C PHE A 57 -8.17 3.34 -4.98
N ASP A 58 -7.66 3.04 -6.17
CA ASP A 58 -6.22 3.03 -6.43
C ASP A 58 -5.61 4.41 -6.20
N VAL A 59 -4.50 4.43 -5.48
CA VAL A 59 -3.66 5.60 -5.39
C VAL A 59 -2.71 5.61 -6.57
N ILE A 60 -2.65 6.75 -7.26
CA ILE A 60 -1.74 6.95 -8.40
C ILE A 60 -0.30 6.72 -7.92
N GLY A 61 0.46 5.92 -8.66
CA GLY A 61 1.81 5.46 -8.27
C GLY A 61 2.77 6.57 -7.81
N ARG A 62 2.65 7.79 -8.36
CA ARG A 62 3.48 8.93 -7.91
C ARG A 62 3.25 9.34 -6.45
N HIS A 63 2.10 9.02 -5.86
CA HIS A 63 1.79 9.26 -4.45
C HIS A 63 1.93 7.99 -3.59
N CYS A 64 2.34 6.86 -4.17
CA CYS A 64 2.53 5.61 -3.45
C CYS A 64 3.92 5.56 -2.80
N PRO A 65 4.11 4.70 -1.77
CA PRO A 65 5.44 4.42 -1.24
C PRO A 65 6.34 3.77 -2.30
N VAL A 66 7.64 3.98 -2.14
CA VAL A 66 8.68 3.39 -2.99
C VAL A 66 9.55 2.51 -2.13
N PHE A 67 9.71 1.25 -2.54
CA PHE A 67 10.39 0.23 -1.76
C PHE A 67 11.83 0.64 -1.42
N ALA A 68 12.17 0.56 -0.14
CA ALA A 68 13.47 0.94 0.44
C ALA A 68 13.93 2.40 0.15
N VAL A 69 13.01 3.32 -0.14
CA VAL A 69 13.30 4.75 -0.34
C VAL A 69 12.40 5.62 0.54
N ASN A 70 13.01 6.41 1.42
CA ASN A 70 12.29 7.44 2.19
C ASN A 70 11.80 8.53 1.23
N ARG A 71 10.54 8.94 1.36
CA ARG A 71 9.99 10.00 0.49
C ARG A 71 8.79 10.67 1.11
N GLU A 72 8.59 11.91 0.70
CA GLU A 72 7.42 12.71 1.05
C GLU A 72 6.65 13.08 -0.20
N VAL A 73 5.32 13.05 -0.11
CA VAL A 73 4.43 13.37 -1.23
C VAL A 73 3.23 14.16 -0.77
N LEU A 74 2.76 15.05 -1.63
CA LEU A 74 1.50 15.74 -1.42
C LEU A 74 0.36 14.93 -2.06
N MET A 75 -0.45 14.26 -1.25
CA MET A 75 -1.52 13.39 -1.72
C MET A 75 -2.85 14.15 -1.76
N PRO A 76 -3.56 14.17 -2.91
CA PRO A 76 -4.88 14.76 -3.00
C PRO A 76 -5.92 13.86 -2.36
N ILE A 77 -6.64 14.39 -1.37
CA ILE A 77 -7.77 13.76 -0.71
C ILE A 77 -9.07 14.37 -1.26
N PRO A 78 -9.96 13.55 -1.86
CA PRO A 78 -11.19 14.04 -2.45
C PRO A 78 -12.21 14.44 -1.39
N LYS A 79 -13.16 15.29 -1.79
CA LYS A 79 -14.32 15.66 -0.97
C LYS A 79 -15.19 14.42 -0.73
N PRO A 80 -15.53 14.06 0.51
CA PRO A 80 -16.47 12.97 0.74
C PRO A 80 -17.90 13.42 0.37
N THR A 81 -18.74 12.48 -0.04
CA THR A 81 -20.14 12.73 -0.36
C THR A 81 -20.86 13.30 0.86
N GLY A 82 -21.61 14.39 0.66
CA GLY A 82 -22.38 15.03 1.74
C GLY A 82 -21.53 15.80 2.76
N PHE A 83 -20.28 16.16 2.44
CA PHE A 83 -19.43 16.91 3.37
C PHE A 83 -20.04 18.25 3.80
N THR A 84 -20.29 18.39 5.10
CA THR A 84 -20.73 19.65 5.74
C THR A 84 -19.69 20.23 6.70
N GLY A 85 -18.60 19.50 6.96
CA GLY A 85 -17.66 19.81 8.06
C GLY A 85 -18.19 19.48 9.45
N ALA A 86 -19.40 18.91 9.55
CA ALA A 86 -20.04 18.59 10.84
C ALA A 86 -19.49 17.32 11.52
N ASP A 87 -18.66 16.54 10.84
CA ASP A 87 -18.17 15.25 11.33
C ASP A 87 -16.69 15.09 10.96
N PRO A 88 -15.93 14.26 11.69
CA PRO A 88 -14.55 13.97 11.31
C PRO A 88 -14.52 13.23 9.97
N TYR A 89 -13.56 13.60 9.12
CA TYR A 89 -13.26 12.84 7.91
C TYR A 89 -12.06 11.91 8.15
N LYS A 90 -12.27 10.61 7.94
CA LYS A 90 -11.26 9.56 8.17
C LYS A 90 -10.85 8.90 6.87
N ILE A 91 -9.62 8.41 6.81
CA ILE A 91 -9.07 7.66 5.66
C ILE A 91 -8.40 6.39 6.15
N THR A 92 -8.48 5.32 5.39
CA THR A 92 -7.77 4.07 5.59
C THR A 92 -7.05 3.68 4.30
N PHE A 93 -6.02 2.84 4.42
CA PHE A 93 -5.17 2.41 3.33
C PHE A 93 -4.99 0.89 3.34
N GLN A 94 -4.87 0.30 2.15
CA GLN A 94 -4.33 -1.04 1.96
C GLN A 94 -3.05 -0.91 1.15
N ILE A 95 -1.96 -1.53 1.60
CA ILE A 95 -0.62 -1.33 1.04
C ILE A 95 0.00 -2.66 0.65
N GLY A 96 0.64 -2.65 -0.52
CA GLY A 96 1.36 -3.78 -1.07
C GLY A 96 0.46 -4.87 -1.63
N HIS A 97 1.10 -5.87 -2.23
CA HIS A 97 0.48 -7.08 -2.75
C HIS A 97 -0.09 -7.92 -1.59
N GLU A 98 0.50 -7.77 -0.41
CA GLU A 98 0.14 -8.37 0.87
C GLU A 98 -1.15 -7.76 1.45
N LYS A 99 -1.56 -6.58 0.98
CA LYS A 99 -2.75 -5.83 1.44
C LYS A 99 -2.73 -5.52 2.94
N PHE A 100 -1.60 -5.04 3.45
CA PHE A 100 -1.50 -4.55 4.84
C PHE A 100 -2.54 -3.46 5.08
N HIS A 101 -3.45 -3.71 6.02
CA HIS A 101 -4.56 -2.81 6.30
C HIS A 101 -4.20 -1.81 7.41
N VAL A 102 -4.25 -0.53 7.06
CA VAL A 102 -3.97 0.56 7.99
C VAL A 102 -5.26 0.96 8.71
N PRO A 103 -5.28 1.08 10.05
CA PRO A 103 -6.46 1.55 10.79
C PRO A 103 -6.95 2.93 10.30
N TRP A 104 -8.20 3.27 10.62
CA TRP A 104 -8.78 4.56 10.25
C TRP A 104 -8.02 5.74 10.86
N LEU A 105 -7.50 6.61 9.99
CA LEU A 105 -6.75 7.82 10.31
C LEU A 105 -7.66 9.05 10.24
N TYR A 106 -7.63 9.90 11.26
CA TYR A 106 -8.43 11.13 11.32
C TYR A 106 -7.69 12.26 10.59
N VAL A 107 -8.07 12.53 9.35
CA VAL A 107 -7.41 13.56 8.52
C VAL A 107 -8.03 14.92 8.76
N ILE A 108 -9.37 15.02 8.76
CA ILE A 108 -10.05 16.25 9.18
C ILE A 108 -10.64 15.98 10.56
N ASN A 109 -10.06 16.61 11.57
CA ASN A 109 -10.44 16.47 12.97
C ASN A 109 -10.87 17.82 13.55
N ARG A 110 -11.86 17.82 14.44
CA ARG A 110 -12.30 19.03 15.17
C ARG A 110 -11.40 19.40 16.34
N LYS A 111 -10.52 18.50 16.76
CA LYS A 111 -9.67 18.70 17.95
C LYS A 111 -8.37 19.46 17.68
N SER A 112 -7.91 19.53 16.43
CA SER A 112 -6.70 20.23 16.04
C SER A 112 -7.02 21.17 14.88
N SER A 113 -6.44 22.37 14.92
CA SER A 113 -6.46 23.32 13.81
C SER A 113 -5.21 23.22 12.94
N GLU A 114 -4.30 22.30 13.27
CA GLU A 114 -3.07 22.11 12.50
C GLU A 114 -3.32 21.26 11.27
N VAL A 115 -2.59 21.58 10.20
CA VAL A 115 -2.69 20.81 8.96
C VAL A 115 -2.17 19.41 9.25
N PRO A 116 -2.91 18.34 8.90
CA PRO A 116 -2.47 16.97 9.17
C PRO A 116 -1.32 16.57 8.23
N LEU A 117 -0.41 15.77 8.77
CA LEU A 117 0.56 14.98 8.03
C LEU A 117 0.30 13.50 8.33
N ILE A 118 0.26 12.66 7.30
CA ILE A 118 0.18 11.21 7.48
C ILE A 118 1.59 10.63 7.45
N ASP A 119 2.03 10.12 8.59
CA ASP A 119 3.37 9.56 8.77
C ASP A 119 3.29 8.03 8.71
N PHE A 120 3.86 7.45 7.65
CA PHE A 120 3.97 6.02 7.43
C PHE A 120 5.36 5.52 7.81
N HIS A 121 5.37 4.40 8.52
CA HIS A 121 6.56 3.58 8.71
C HIS A 121 6.29 2.20 8.12
N LEU A 122 7.03 1.87 7.07
CA LEU A 122 7.05 0.57 6.41
C LEU A 122 8.18 -0.26 7.02
N LYS A 123 8.05 -1.59 7.01
CA LYS A 123 9.08 -2.51 7.49
C LYS A 123 9.30 -3.57 6.44
N TYR A 124 10.56 -3.92 6.18
CA TYR A 124 10.91 -4.94 5.19
C TYR A 124 12.05 -5.82 5.67
N THR A 125 12.17 -6.99 5.06
CA THR A 125 13.35 -7.86 5.18
C THR A 125 13.70 -8.41 3.80
N GLY A 126 14.97 -8.29 3.41
CA GLY A 126 15.37 -8.59 2.03
C GLY A 126 14.54 -7.77 1.04
N ASN A 127 13.68 -8.46 0.29
CA ASN A 127 12.82 -7.87 -0.74
C ASN A 127 11.32 -7.93 -0.38
N ASP A 128 10.99 -8.37 0.84
CA ASP A 128 9.62 -8.61 1.26
C ASP A 128 9.15 -7.50 2.21
N LEU A 129 7.94 -7.00 1.97
CA LEU A 129 7.28 -6.07 2.87
C LEU A 129 6.70 -6.84 4.07
N LEU A 130 7.16 -6.52 5.28
CA LEU A 130 6.78 -7.20 6.52
C LEU A 130 5.62 -6.55 7.25
N GLY A 131 5.43 -5.24 7.05
CA GLY A 131 4.35 -4.54 7.72
C GLY A 131 4.36 -3.05 7.46
N VAL A 132 3.22 -2.44 7.79
CA VAL A 132 3.04 -1.00 7.66
C VAL A 132 2.30 -0.48 8.88
N THR A 133 2.81 0.62 9.43
CA THR A 133 2.13 1.40 10.46
C THR A 133 1.99 2.83 9.96
N ALA A 134 0.92 3.51 10.39
CA ALA A 134 0.71 4.89 10.04
C ALA A 134 0.02 5.64 11.17
N LYS A 135 0.29 6.94 11.27
CA LYS A 135 -0.35 7.85 12.22
C LYS A 135 -0.57 9.20 11.57
N VAL A 136 -1.48 9.99 12.14
CA VAL A 136 -1.63 11.40 11.80
C VAL A 136 -0.90 12.21 12.85
N VAL A 137 -0.05 13.11 12.40
CA VAL A 137 0.66 14.08 13.25
C VAL A 137 0.36 15.48 12.75
N ASP A 138 0.56 16.48 13.61
CA ASP A 138 0.50 17.88 13.19
C ASP A 138 1.69 18.16 12.26
N MET A 139 1.45 18.92 11.20
CA MET A 139 2.47 19.24 10.21
C MET A 139 3.63 20.03 10.87
N PRO A 140 4.89 19.65 10.61
CA PRO A 140 6.04 20.37 11.13
C PRO A 140 6.03 21.85 10.73
N HIS A 141 6.40 22.74 11.66
CA HIS A 141 6.32 24.19 11.48
C HIS A 141 7.05 24.70 10.23
N HIS A 142 8.22 24.15 9.92
CA HIS A 142 9.01 24.58 8.77
C HIS A 142 8.26 24.45 7.42
N PHE A 143 7.41 23.42 7.25
CA PHE A 143 6.58 23.30 6.04
C PHE A 143 5.51 24.37 5.96
N VAL A 144 4.91 24.71 7.09
CA VAL A 144 3.87 25.74 7.17
C VAL A 144 4.46 27.14 6.94
N GLU A 145 5.64 27.40 7.47
CA GLU A 145 6.37 28.67 7.31
C GLU A 145 6.78 28.92 5.85
N LEU A 146 7.25 27.88 5.16
CA LEU A 146 7.60 27.97 3.75
C LEU A 146 6.37 28.20 2.86
N HIS A 147 5.18 27.77 3.31
CA HIS A 147 3.95 27.75 2.51
C HIS A 147 2.80 28.42 3.29
N PRO A 148 2.78 29.75 3.41
CA PRO A 148 1.88 30.46 4.33
C PRO A 148 0.39 30.21 4.06
N ASP A 149 0.03 29.90 2.81
CA ASP A 149 -1.35 29.65 2.42
C ASP A 149 -1.83 28.23 2.73
N ILE A 150 -0.96 27.30 3.16
CA ILE A 150 -1.33 25.88 3.33
C ILE A 150 -2.45 25.70 4.35
N LYS A 151 -2.38 26.40 5.49
CA LYS A 151 -3.37 26.32 6.55
C LYS A 151 -4.71 26.89 6.07
N LYS A 152 -4.69 28.04 5.41
CA LYS A 152 -5.88 28.69 4.84
C LYS A 152 -6.56 27.78 3.80
N ASN A 153 -5.79 27.26 2.86
CA ASN A 153 -6.29 26.41 1.78
C ASN A 153 -6.82 25.07 2.30
N PHE A 154 -6.11 24.46 3.25
CA PHE A 154 -6.52 23.20 3.84
C PHE A 154 -7.83 23.34 4.63
N TRP A 155 -8.04 24.43 5.36
CA TRP A 155 -9.24 24.60 6.19
C TRP A 155 -10.42 25.28 5.49
N ASP A 156 -10.22 25.87 4.31
CA ASP A 156 -11.32 26.43 3.51
C ASP A 156 -12.32 25.33 3.08
N PRO A 157 -13.58 25.32 3.52
CA PRO A 157 -14.54 24.27 3.18
C PRO A 157 -14.81 24.11 1.68
N GLN A 158 -14.57 25.14 0.87
CA GLN A 158 -14.81 25.13 -0.58
C GLN A 158 -13.60 24.65 -1.38
N ASN A 159 -12.40 24.73 -0.81
CA ASN A 159 -11.18 24.36 -1.52
C ASN A 159 -10.95 22.83 -1.47
N TRP A 160 -11.14 22.16 -2.61
CA TRP A 160 -10.92 20.71 -2.77
C TRP A 160 -10.20 20.41 -4.08
N PRO A 161 -9.39 19.34 -4.15
CA PRO A 161 -9.10 18.35 -3.10
C PRO A 161 -8.26 18.91 -1.96
N LYS A 162 -8.31 18.26 -0.79
CA LYS A 162 -7.40 18.57 0.32
C LYS A 162 -6.06 17.91 0.05
N TYR A 163 -5.02 18.72 -0.08
CA TYR A 163 -3.67 18.22 -0.25
C TYR A 163 -3.06 17.92 1.12
N VAL A 164 -2.77 16.66 1.38
CA VAL A 164 -2.22 16.17 2.65
C VAL A 164 -0.78 15.71 2.43
N LEU A 165 0.15 16.17 3.25
CA LEU A 165 1.52 15.69 3.21
C LEU A 165 1.56 14.27 3.76
N VAL A 166 2.19 13.37 3.02
CA VAL A 166 2.35 11.97 3.38
C VAL A 166 3.84 11.66 3.37
N SER A 167 4.37 11.24 4.52
CA SER A 167 5.77 10.84 4.67
C SER A 167 5.84 9.32 4.73
N TYR A 168 6.76 8.73 3.96
CA TYR A 168 7.06 7.32 3.93
C TYR A 168 8.47 7.10 4.42
N THR A 169 8.60 6.33 5.50
CA THR A 169 9.87 5.96 6.11
C THR A 169 9.98 4.43 6.21
N TRP A 170 11.23 3.93 6.23
CA TRP A 170 11.57 2.51 6.27
C TRP A 170 12.27 2.13 7.58
#